data_AF-A0A7X6WYB7-F1
#
_entry.id   AF-A0A7X6WYB7-F1
#
_cell.length_a   1.000
_cell.length_b   1.000
_cell.length_c   1.000
_cell.angle_alpha   90.00
_cell.angle_beta   90.00
_cell.angle_gamma   90.00
#
_symmetry.space_group_name_H-M   'P 1'
#
loop_
_entity.id
_entity.type
_entity.pdbx_description
1 polymer ?
#
loop_
_entity_poly.entity_id
_entity_poly.type
_entity_poly.pdbx_seq_one_letter_code
_entity_poly.pdbx_strand_id
1 'polypeptide(L)'
;MTSYATSWRSWAGAMLAAAVAFAAPQVQAQLRVDISGVGATQYPIAIADFNGHAQGRNVSEIIRSDLSRSGQFRLINATGANLGTESQISFAEWSNRGADYLAYGSVTEAGGQYNISYRLVDNLRQTQIDAVAFAGSERELRRLSHRIADRIYEHITGVRGVFSTRIAYVLQTGDTYELQIADADGQNPQVMLRSKHSIISPAWSPDGKQLAYVSFELGKPVVYVQTLASGQRTPVANFKGNNSAPAWAPNGNQLAVVLSRDGISQIYTMNLDGTGLRRVMRSPLIDTEPQYTPDGSSLIFTSDRGGSPQIYRVPVSGGDAQRLTFQGSYNISPTLSPDSNNLVYVARRNGAFRLALLDLASGSEQLLTAGPDDESPSFAPNGMQVLYSSVQDGRSVLAVTSVDGRVRQTLSALNGKVREPVWGPFTD
;
A
#
# COMPACT_ATOMS: atom_id res chain seq x y z
N MET A 1 -72.22 -31.90 -1.42
CA MET A 1 -72.87 -33.16 -0.99
C MET A 1 -72.26 -34.25 -1.86
N THR A 2 -71.59 -35.32 -1.45
CA THR A 2 -71.28 -35.96 -0.14
C THR A 2 -70.20 -37.05 -0.46
N SER A 3 -69.38 -37.64 0.42
CA SER A 3 -69.17 -37.62 1.89
C SER A 3 -67.76 -38.19 2.23
N TYR A 4 -67.15 -37.77 3.36
CA TYR A 4 -66.16 -38.46 4.24
C TYR A 4 -65.37 -39.69 3.69
N ALA A 5 -64.03 -39.68 3.60
CA ALA A 5 -63.03 -39.76 4.69
C ALA A 5 -62.91 -41.14 5.39
N THR A 6 -61.73 -41.76 5.32
CA THR A 6 -61.20 -42.67 6.36
C THR A 6 -59.68 -42.79 6.27
N SER A 7 -59.03 -42.85 7.44
CA SER A 7 -57.57 -42.83 7.62
C SER A 7 -56.99 -44.21 7.91
N TRP A 8 -55.80 -44.54 7.41
CA TRP A 8 -54.94 -45.60 7.97
C TRP A 8 -53.67 -45.01 8.60
N ARG A 9 -53.12 -45.73 9.59
CA ARG A 9 -52.26 -45.17 10.65
C ARG A 9 -50.78 -45.53 10.45
N SER A 10 -49.92 -44.60 10.86
CA SER A 10 -48.65 -44.80 11.58
C SER A 10 -47.65 -45.88 11.11
N TRP A 11 -46.45 -45.43 10.70
CA TRP A 11 -45.18 -46.00 11.17
C TRP A 11 -44.22 -44.86 11.57
N ALA A 12 -43.32 -45.15 12.51
CA ALA A 12 -42.52 -44.16 13.23
C ALA A 12 -41.18 -43.81 12.53
N GLY A 13 -40.60 -42.67 12.90
CA GLY A 13 -39.31 -42.22 12.35
C GLY A 13 -38.82 -40.91 12.96
N ALA A 14 -38.60 -40.86 14.27
CA ALA A 14 -38.00 -39.69 14.92
C ALA A 14 -36.50 -39.63 14.62
N MET A 15 -36.09 -38.80 13.65
CA MET A 15 -34.69 -38.40 13.48
C MET A 15 -34.43 -37.07 14.17
N LEU A 16 -33.81 -37.12 15.36
CA LEU A 16 -33.08 -35.97 15.88
C LEU A 16 -31.86 -35.73 14.98
N ALA A 17 -31.98 -34.80 14.04
CA ALA A 17 -30.82 -34.24 13.36
C ALA A 17 -30.06 -33.33 14.34
N ALA A 18 -29.06 -33.90 15.02
CA ALA A 18 -28.12 -33.13 15.83
C ALA A 18 -27.32 -32.19 14.90
N ALA A 19 -27.71 -30.91 14.88
CA ALA A 19 -26.99 -29.88 14.15
C ALA A 19 -25.65 -29.59 14.86
N VAL A 20 -24.64 -30.42 14.56
CA VAL A 20 -23.25 -30.13 14.91
C VAL A 20 -22.81 -28.94 14.08
N ALA A 21 -22.93 -27.75 14.67
CA ALA A 21 -22.34 -26.53 14.13
C ALA A 21 -20.81 -26.69 14.15
N PHE A 22 -20.24 -27.14 13.02
CA PHE A 22 -18.81 -27.04 12.78
C PHE A 22 -18.43 -25.57 12.73
N ALA A 23 -18.04 -25.03 13.88
CA ALA A 23 -17.24 -23.81 13.95
C ALA A 23 -15.91 -24.12 13.27
N ALA A 24 -15.85 -23.90 11.96
CA ALA A 24 -14.59 -23.94 11.23
C ALA A 24 -13.64 -22.94 11.91
N PRO A 25 -12.42 -23.36 12.31
CA PRO A 25 -11.48 -22.42 12.90
C PRO A 25 -11.24 -21.33 11.87
N GLN A 26 -11.36 -20.06 12.30
CA GLN A 26 -10.90 -18.96 11.47
C GLN A 26 -9.39 -19.13 11.28
N VAL A 27 -9.00 -19.60 10.10
CA VAL A 27 -7.62 -19.60 9.64
C VAL A 27 -7.23 -18.13 9.55
N GLN A 28 -6.63 -17.60 10.61
CA GLN A 28 -5.99 -16.30 10.55
C GLN A 28 -4.95 -16.37 9.44
N ALA A 29 -5.02 -15.44 8.49
CA ALA A 29 -4.01 -15.33 7.45
C ALA A 29 -2.67 -15.01 8.12
N GLN A 30 -1.82 -16.03 8.24
CA GLN A 30 -0.54 -15.90 8.92
C GLN A 30 0.34 -14.97 8.07
N LEU A 31 0.77 -13.86 8.66
CA LEU A 31 1.67 -12.89 8.01
C LEU A 31 2.92 -13.64 7.53
N ARG A 32 3.05 -13.81 6.21
CA ARG A 32 4.20 -14.45 5.60
C ARG A 32 5.21 -13.37 5.22
N VAL A 33 6.33 -13.38 5.94
CA VAL A 33 7.51 -12.57 5.63
C VAL A 33 8.60 -13.51 5.11
N ASP A 34 8.80 -13.51 3.80
CA ASP A 34 9.88 -14.24 3.16
C ASP A 34 11.10 -13.31 3.08
N ILE A 35 12.13 -13.58 3.90
CA ILE A 35 13.43 -12.91 3.82
C ILE A 35 14.39 -13.82 3.07
N SER A 36 14.92 -13.32 1.96
CA SER A 36 15.84 -14.05 1.08
C SER A 36 17.22 -13.36 1.03
N GLY A 37 18.27 -14.17 1.09
CA GLY A 37 19.66 -13.70 1.13
C GLY A 37 20.31 -13.86 2.51
N VAL A 38 21.41 -14.60 2.56
CA VAL A 38 22.26 -14.70 3.76
C VAL A 38 23.06 -13.40 3.88
N GLY A 39 23.01 -12.75 5.04
CA GLY A 39 23.87 -11.60 5.35
C GLY A 39 23.28 -10.19 5.17
N ALA A 40 21.96 -10.03 5.10
CA ALA A 40 21.36 -8.71 5.28
C ALA A 40 21.65 -8.20 6.72
N THR A 41 22.31 -7.06 6.86
CA THR A 41 22.55 -6.44 8.16
C THR A 41 21.23 -5.94 8.73
N GLN A 42 20.76 -6.57 9.80
CA GLN A 42 19.55 -6.17 10.51
C GLN A 42 19.90 -5.50 11.83
N TYR A 43 19.19 -4.43 12.18
CA TYR A 43 19.31 -3.74 13.47
C TYR A 43 18.66 -4.60 14.57
N PRO A 44 19.43 -5.09 15.57
CA PRO A 44 18.89 -5.85 16.69
C PRO A 44 18.16 -4.93 17.66
N ILE A 45 16.85 -5.11 17.82
CA ILE A 45 16.03 -4.27 18.70
C ILE A 45 15.13 -5.10 19.62
N ALA A 46 15.11 -4.73 20.89
CA ALA A 46 14.11 -5.17 21.85
C ALA A 46 12.96 -4.15 21.88
N ILE A 47 11.72 -4.61 21.80
CA ILE A 47 10.51 -3.79 22.07
C ILE A 47 9.85 -4.42 23.29
N ALA A 48 9.95 -3.79 24.46
CA ALA A 48 9.29 -4.28 25.67
C ALA A 48 7.76 -4.12 25.57
N ASP A 49 7.00 -4.95 26.29
CA ASP A 49 5.57 -4.71 26.46
C ASP A 49 5.38 -3.40 27.24
N PHE A 50 4.55 -2.48 26.72
CA PHE A 50 4.31 -1.19 27.39
C PHE A 50 3.42 -1.41 28.61
N ASN A 51 3.72 -0.74 29.72
CA ASN A 51 3.01 -0.91 30.98
C ASN A 51 1.86 0.12 31.17
N GLY A 52 1.24 0.13 32.36
CA GLY A 52 0.26 1.15 32.76
C GLY A 52 -1.19 0.89 32.34
N HIS A 53 -1.43 0.23 31.20
CA HIS A 53 -2.77 -0.11 30.73
C HIS A 53 -2.80 -1.41 29.89
N ALA A 54 -3.96 -2.08 29.83
CA ALA A 54 -4.12 -3.35 29.09
C ALA A 54 -3.81 -3.22 27.59
N GLN A 55 -4.03 -2.05 26.99
CA GLN A 55 -3.68 -1.76 25.59
C GLN A 55 -2.17 -1.64 25.34
N GLY A 56 -1.33 -1.55 26.37
CA GLY A 56 0.13 -1.40 26.22
C GLY A 56 0.79 -2.55 25.45
N ARG A 57 0.30 -3.78 25.64
CA ARG A 57 0.74 -4.93 24.84
C ARG A 57 0.39 -4.75 23.37
N ASN A 58 -0.85 -4.35 23.05
CA ASN A 58 -1.31 -4.13 21.68
C ASN A 58 -0.43 -3.08 20.95
N VAL A 59 -0.13 -1.96 21.61
CA VAL A 59 0.80 -0.94 21.12
C VAL A 59 2.18 -1.54 20.79
N SER A 60 2.77 -2.32 21.71
CA SER A 60 4.07 -2.96 21.47
C SER A 60 4.06 -4.03 20.37
N GLU A 61 2.98 -4.82 20.21
CA GLU A 61 2.88 -5.81 19.13
C GLU A 61 2.76 -5.14 17.75
N ILE A 62 2.07 -3.99 17.64
CA ILE A 62 2.02 -3.22 16.40
C ILE A 62 3.42 -2.71 16.02
N ILE A 63 4.14 -2.11 16.97
CA ILE A 63 5.52 -1.62 16.75
C ILE A 63 6.46 -2.77 16.34
N ARG A 64 6.37 -3.94 17.01
CA ARG A 64 7.13 -5.14 16.62
C ARG A 64 6.79 -5.58 15.19
N SER A 65 5.51 -5.60 14.84
CA SER A 65 5.02 -6.01 13.53
C SER A 65 5.52 -5.07 12.42
N ASP A 66 5.48 -3.76 12.63
CA ASP A 66 5.99 -2.74 11.71
C ASP A 66 7.49 -2.90 11.44
N LEU A 67 8.30 -2.93 12.51
CA LEU A 67 9.75 -3.02 12.37
C LEU A 67 10.17 -4.35 11.74
N SER A 68 9.53 -5.46 12.12
CA SER A 68 9.69 -6.77 11.47
C SER A 68 9.32 -6.71 9.98
N ARG A 69 8.22 -6.03 9.64
CA ARG A 69 7.77 -5.85 8.25
C ARG A 69 8.71 -5.00 7.38
N SER A 70 9.54 -4.13 7.96
CA SER A 70 10.60 -3.50 7.16
C SER A 70 11.65 -4.50 6.66
N GLY A 71 11.80 -5.65 7.35
CA GLY A 71 12.88 -6.61 7.16
C GLY A 71 14.28 -6.12 7.57
N GLN A 72 14.42 -4.85 7.95
CA GLN A 72 15.68 -4.25 8.41
C GLN A 72 15.95 -4.46 9.91
N PHE A 73 14.98 -4.96 10.67
CA PHE A 73 15.09 -5.15 12.12
C PHE A 73 15.03 -6.63 12.50
N ARG A 74 15.89 -7.01 13.44
CA ARG A 74 15.86 -8.32 14.09
C ARG A 74 15.30 -8.14 15.50
N LEU A 75 14.08 -8.60 15.72
CA LEU A 75 13.45 -8.53 17.03
C LEU A 75 14.18 -9.42 18.04
N ILE A 76 14.60 -8.82 19.15
CA ILE A 76 15.13 -9.50 20.32
C ILE A 76 14.00 -9.66 21.33
N ASN A 77 13.89 -10.86 21.92
CA ASN A 77 12.78 -11.17 22.83
C ASN A 77 12.82 -10.28 24.09
N ALA A 78 11.74 -9.53 24.27
CA ALA A 78 11.49 -8.66 25.42
C ALA A 78 10.07 -8.87 26.01
N THR A 79 9.38 -9.92 25.58
CA THR A 79 8.03 -10.26 26.01
C THR A 79 8.03 -10.58 27.51
N GLY A 80 7.10 -9.98 28.26
CA GLY A 80 7.01 -10.11 29.71
C GLY A 80 7.87 -9.11 30.50
N ALA A 81 8.74 -8.33 29.85
CA ALA A 81 9.57 -7.34 30.56
C ALA A 81 8.77 -6.17 31.16
N ASN A 82 7.61 -5.83 30.58
CA ASN A 82 6.62 -4.86 31.10
C ASN A 82 7.25 -3.52 31.59
N LEU A 83 8.04 -2.87 30.73
CA LEU A 83 8.85 -1.71 31.08
C LEU A 83 8.13 -0.39 30.75
N GLY A 84 8.03 0.49 31.74
CA GLY A 84 7.44 1.83 31.63
C GLY A 84 8.46 2.95 31.60
N THR A 85 8.02 4.20 31.41
CA THR A 85 8.94 5.36 31.30
C THR A 85 9.82 5.57 32.54
N GLU A 86 9.32 5.17 33.71
CA GLU A 86 10.03 5.28 35.01
C GLU A 86 10.84 4.03 35.36
N SER A 87 10.87 3.00 34.49
CA SER A 87 11.67 1.80 34.70
C SER A 87 13.17 2.11 34.57
N GLN A 88 13.96 1.72 35.57
CA GLN A 88 15.42 1.74 35.47
C GLN A 88 15.90 0.66 34.50
N ILE A 89 16.64 1.07 33.47
CA ILE A 89 17.11 0.16 32.40
C ILE A 89 18.54 -0.27 32.64
N SER A 90 18.77 -1.59 32.65
CA SER A 90 20.12 -2.17 32.59
C SER A 90 20.56 -2.32 31.14
N PHE A 91 21.37 -1.37 30.64
CA PHE A 91 21.97 -1.48 29.30
C PHE A 91 22.73 -2.79 29.10
N ALA A 92 23.46 -3.24 30.12
CA ALA A 92 24.20 -4.49 30.08
C ALA A 92 23.29 -5.73 29.91
N GLU A 93 22.10 -5.76 30.53
CA GLU A 93 21.13 -6.86 30.36
C GLU A 93 20.68 -6.98 28.91
N TRP A 94 20.33 -5.87 28.27
CA TRP A 94 19.82 -5.85 26.91
C TRP A 94 20.92 -6.08 25.86
N SER A 95 22.12 -5.53 26.07
CA SER A 95 23.31 -5.87 25.27
C SER A 95 23.64 -7.36 25.36
N ASN A 96 23.56 -7.96 26.55
CA ASN A 96 23.79 -9.41 26.73
C ASN A 96 22.70 -10.28 26.08
N ARG A 97 21.49 -9.75 25.87
CA ARG A 97 20.45 -10.39 25.03
C ARG A 97 20.66 -10.17 23.53
N GLY A 98 21.68 -9.42 23.13
CA GLY A 98 21.99 -9.12 21.73
C GLY A 98 21.08 -8.05 21.10
N ALA A 99 20.54 -7.13 21.91
CA ALA A 99 19.80 -5.96 21.47
C ALA A 99 20.69 -4.71 21.50
N ASP A 100 20.94 -4.12 20.33
CA ASP A 100 21.67 -2.85 20.23
C ASP A 100 20.77 -1.67 20.64
N TYR A 101 19.45 -1.81 20.44
CA TYR A 101 18.44 -0.83 20.83
C TYR A 101 17.34 -1.45 21.71
N LEU A 102 16.74 -0.63 22.58
CA LEU A 102 15.55 -0.99 23.35
C LEU A 102 14.51 0.14 23.24
N ALA A 103 13.27 -0.22 22.89
CA ALA A 103 12.10 0.65 23.06
C ALA A 103 11.18 0.12 24.16
N TYR A 104 10.66 1.03 24.99
CA TYR A 104 9.78 0.73 26.11
C TYR A 104 8.89 1.94 26.44
N GLY A 105 7.84 1.77 27.23
CA GLY A 105 6.88 2.86 27.45
C GLY A 105 5.68 2.53 28.31
N SER A 106 4.88 3.55 28.56
CA SER A 106 3.69 3.50 29.41
C SER A 106 2.48 3.98 28.62
N VAL A 107 1.37 3.28 28.78
CA VAL A 107 0.05 3.70 28.30
C VAL A 107 -0.81 4.02 29.52
N THR A 108 -1.42 5.20 29.53
CA THR A 108 -2.39 5.61 30.56
C THR A 108 -3.70 6.03 29.89
N GLU A 109 -4.82 5.79 30.56
CA GLU A 109 -6.16 6.19 30.10
C GLU A 109 -6.82 7.08 31.17
N ALA A 110 -7.50 8.14 30.73
CA ALA A 110 -8.36 8.96 31.58
C ALA A 110 -9.51 9.57 30.76
N GLY A 111 -10.74 9.17 31.05
CA GLY A 111 -11.95 9.76 30.45
C GLY A 111 -12.13 9.48 28.96
N GLY A 112 -11.63 8.33 28.48
CA GLY A 112 -11.60 7.93 27.07
C GLY A 112 -10.41 8.48 26.28
N GLN A 113 -9.59 9.34 26.89
CA GLN A 113 -8.34 9.84 26.31
C GLN A 113 -7.18 8.96 26.77
N TYR A 114 -6.44 8.45 25.80
CA TYR A 114 -5.22 7.67 26.01
C TYR A 114 -4.00 8.58 25.85
N ASN A 115 -2.95 8.27 26.60
CA ASN A 115 -1.61 8.82 26.42
C ASN A 115 -0.61 7.66 26.34
N ILE A 116 0.15 7.59 25.25
CA ILE A 116 1.25 6.65 25.05
C ILE A 116 2.56 7.43 25.17
N SER A 117 3.34 7.18 26.22
CA SER A 117 4.68 7.76 26.40
C SER A 117 5.73 6.67 26.20
N TYR A 118 6.70 6.87 25.31
CA TYR A 118 7.76 5.89 25.07
C TYR A 118 9.15 6.51 25.16
N ARG A 119 10.13 5.63 25.32
CA ARG A 119 11.57 5.89 25.30
C ARG A 119 12.21 4.96 24.29
N LEU A 120 13.21 5.46 23.56
CA LEU A 120 14.11 4.66 22.74
C LEU A 120 15.54 4.89 23.24
N VAL A 121 16.27 3.81 23.48
CA VAL A 121 17.65 3.86 23.94
C VAL A 121 18.58 3.04 23.04
N ASP A 122 19.81 3.53 22.93
CA ASP A 122 20.95 2.85 22.33
C ASP A 122 21.76 2.20 23.47
N ASN A 123 21.80 0.87 23.50
CA ASN A 123 22.45 0.08 24.55
C ASN A 123 23.98 0.07 24.41
N LEU A 124 24.51 0.31 23.21
CA LEU A 124 25.94 0.37 22.93
C LEU A 124 26.53 1.70 23.39
N ARG A 125 25.83 2.81 23.10
CA ARG A 125 26.20 4.16 23.55
C ARG A 125 25.73 4.47 24.97
N GLN A 126 24.82 3.68 25.53
CA GLN A 126 24.19 3.87 26.85
C GLN A 126 23.44 5.21 26.96
N THR A 127 22.78 5.60 25.87
CA THR A 127 22.09 6.89 25.74
C THR A 127 20.63 6.72 25.31
N GLN A 128 19.74 7.51 25.89
CA GLN A 128 18.40 7.71 25.34
C GLN A 128 18.49 8.57 24.07
N ILE A 129 18.00 8.04 22.95
CA ILE A 129 18.03 8.70 21.65
C ILE A 129 16.67 9.28 21.23
N ASP A 130 15.58 8.83 21.87
CA ASP A 130 14.25 9.45 21.71
C ASP A 130 13.38 9.30 22.97
N ALA A 131 12.46 10.26 23.17
CA ALA A 131 11.43 10.22 24.21
C ALA A 131 10.25 11.15 23.86
N VAL A 132 9.09 10.58 23.55
CA VAL A 132 7.90 11.33 23.12
C VAL A 132 6.63 10.73 23.75
N ALA A 133 5.64 11.61 23.98
CA ALA A 133 4.30 11.25 24.38
C ALA A 133 3.28 11.59 23.29
N PHE A 134 2.31 10.70 23.06
CA PHE A 134 1.21 10.88 22.11
C PHE A 134 -0.13 10.71 22.82
N ALA A 135 -1.00 11.70 22.70
CA ALA A 135 -2.38 11.62 23.19
C ALA A 135 -3.36 11.36 22.04
N GLY A 136 -4.39 10.57 22.29
CA GLY A 136 -5.47 10.30 21.32
C GLY A 136 -6.60 9.45 21.90
N SER A 137 -7.63 9.20 21.10
CA SER A 137 -8.71 8.28 21.45
C SER A 137 -8.30 6.81 21.29
N GLU A 138 -9.08 5.86 21.84
CA GLU A 138 -8.80 4.42 21.68
C GLU A 138 -8.68 4.00 20.20
N ARG A 139 -9.51 4.59 19.33
CA ARG A 139 -9.51 4.34 17.88
C ARG A 139 -8.21 4.78 17.20
N GLU A 140 -7.46 5.69 17.82
CA GLU A 140 -6.20 6.21 17.27
C GLU A 140 -4.97 5.48 17.81
N LEU A 141 -5.09 4.68 18.87
CA LEU A 141 -3.95 3.95 19.48
C LEU A 141 -3.10 3.22 18.44
N ARG A 142 -3.74 2.60 17.45
CA ARG A 142 -3.06 1.90 16.36
C ARG A 142 -2.27 2.85 15.45
N ARG A 143 -2.89 3.94 14.99
CA ARG A 143 -2.22 5.01 14.23
C ARG A 143 -1.04 5.61 15.00
N LEU A 144 -1.21 5.82 16.31
CA LEU A 144 -0.14 6.31 17.20
C LEU A 144 0.98 5.27 17.37
N SER A 145 0.66 3.98 17.44
CA SER A 145 1.65 2.89 17.49
C SER A 145 2.50 2.85 16.21
N HIS A 146 1.88 2.99 15.04
CA HIS A 146 2.58 3.13 13.77
C HIS A 146 3.49 4.36 13.73
N ARG A 147 3.05 5.52 14.26
CA ARG A 147 3.91 6.72 14.37
C ARG A 147 5.10 6.53 15.31
N ILE A 148 4.96 5.72 16.37
CA ILE A 148 6.09 5.34 17.24
C ILE A 148 7.07 4.44 16.47
N ALA A 149 6.56 3.46 15.71
CA ALA A 149 7.40 2.63 14.84
C ALA A 149 8.14 3.46 13.78
N ASP A 150 7.49 4.47 13.20
CA ASP A 150 8.10 5.38 12.22
C ASP A 150 9.28 6.15 12.82
N ARG A 151 9.13 6.67 14.03
CA ARG A 151 10.20 7.37 14.76
C ARG A 151 11.35 6.43 15.13
N ILE A 152 11.04 5.22 15.62
CA ILE A 152 12.07 4.22 15.95
C ILE A 152 12.87 3.85 14.69
N TYR A 153 12.17 3.64 13.57
CA TYR A 153 12.76 3.36 12.28
C TYR A 153 13.66 4.52 11.80
N GLU A 154 13.18 5.76 11.87
CA GLU A 154 13.93 6.95 11.45
C GLU A 154 15.17 7.21 12.33
N HIS A 155 15.06 7.11 13.66
CA HIS A 155 16.18 7.30 14.57
C HIS A 155 17.30 6.26 14.41
N ILE A 156 16.99 5.05 13.93
CA ILE A 156 17.97 3.95 13.78
C ILE A 156 18.51 3.86 12.34
N THR A 157 17.69 4.15 11.33
CA THR A 157 18.04 3.99 9.91
C THR A 157 18.44 5.30 9.21
N GLY A 158 18.03 6.45 9.76
CA GLY A 158 18.14 7.75 9.09
C GLY A 158 17.10 8.00 7.99
N VAL A 159 16.13 7.10 7.81
CA VAL A 159 15.09 7.18 6.77
C VAL A 159 13.71 7.28 7.42
N ARG A 160 12.85 8.21 6.98
CA ARG A 160 11.48 8.36 7.50
C ARG A 160 10.69 7.06 7.33
N GLY A 161 10.07 6.57 8.41
CA GLY A 161 9.20 5.39 8.40
C GLY A 161 7.88 5.65 7.66
N VAL A 162 7.27 4.58 7.14
CA VAL A 162 6.03 4.62 6.34
C VAL A 162 4.85 3.88 6.98
N PHE A 163 4.98 3.39 8.20
CA PHE A 163 3.98 2.54 8.85
C PHE A 163 2.68 3.30 9.16
N SER A 164 2.74 4.59 9.48
CA SER A 164 1.54 5.41 9.70
C SER A 164 0.89 5.95 8.41
N THR A 165 1.43 5.61 7.24
CA THR A 165 0.81 5.93 5.95
C THR A 165 -0.37 4.99 5.64
N ARG A 166 -0.99 5.18 4.47
CA ARG A 166 -2.16 4.41 4.02
C ARG A 166 -1.94 3.90 2.62
N ILE A 167 -2.63 2.83 2.26
CA ILE A 167 -2.72 2.32 0.88
C ILE A 167 -4.16 2.47 0.38
N ALA A 168 -4.33 2.60 -0.94
CA ALA A 168 -5.62 2.47 -1.59
C ALA A 168 -5.56 1.36 -2.64
N TYR A 169 -6.65 0.67 -2.90
CA TYR A 169 -6.73 -0.40 -3.91
C TYR A 169 -8.18 -0.61 -4.34
N VAL A 170 -8.39 -1.28 -5.48
CA VAL A 170 -9.72 -1.73 -5.89
C VAL A 170 -9.88 -3.21 -5.58
N LEU A 171 -10.90 -3.55 -4.78
CA LEU A 171 -11.33 -4.93 -4.54
C LEU A 171 -12.53 -5.24 -5.44
N GLN A 172 -12.43 -6.31 -6.24
CA GLN A 172 -13.55 -6.85 -6.99
C GLN A 172 -14.04 -8.16 -6.37
N THR A 173 -15.30 -8.19 -5.94
CA THR A 173 -15.99 -9.40 -5.47
C THR A 173 -17.23 -9.63 -6.34
N GLY A 174 -17.15 -10.62 -7.23
CA GLY A 174 -18.18 -10.87 -8.25
C GLY A 174 -18.30 -9.70 -9.23
N ASP A 175 -19.50 -9.12 -9.29
CA ASP A 175 -19.86 -7.94 -10.10
C ASP A 175 -19.60 -6.60 -9.38
N THR A 176 -19.17 -6.64 -8.12
CA THR A 176 -19.08 -5.47 -7.25
C THR A 176 -17.63 -5.02 -7.12
N TYR A 177 -17.40 -3.72 -7.31
CA TYR A 177 -16.09 -3.07 -7.23
C TYR A 177 -16.10 -2.11 -6.04
N GLU A 178 -15.05 -2.16 -5.23
CA GLU A 178 -14.87 -1.30 -4.07
C GLU A 178 -13.51 -0.61 -4.12
N LEU A 179 -13.50 0.72 -4.17
CA LEU A 179 -12.30 1.49 -3.86
C LEU A 179 -12.15 1.50 -2.33
N GLN A 180 -11.12 0.84 -1.83
CA GLN A 180 -10.83 0.75 -0.40
C GLN A 180 -9.57 1.55 -0.04
N ILE A 181 -9.51 2.02 1.21
CA ILE A 181 -8.32 2.63 1.83
C ILE A 181 -8.03 1.84 3.11
N ALA A 182 -6.78 1.44 3.31
CA ALA A 182 -6.32 0.69 4.49
C ALA A 182 -5.07 1.34 5.11
N ASP A 183 -4.70 0.94 6.32
CA ASP A 183 -3.39 1.22 6.91
C ASP A 183 -2.27 0.64 6.00
N ALA A 184 -1.02 1.13 6.13
CA ALA A 184 0.11 0.68 5.31
C ALA A 184 0.36 -0.85 5.34
N ASP A 185 -0.08 -1.54 6.39
CA ASP A 185 0.02 -3.00 6.53
C ASP A 185 -1.23 -3.79 6.09
N GLY A 186 -2.19 -3.13 5.43
CA GLY A 186 -3.42 -3.71 4.91
C GLY A 186 -4.57 -3.85 5.92
N GLN A 187 -4.39 -3.44 7.18
CA GLN A 187 -5.45 -3.48 8.19
C GLN A 187 -6.40 -2.27 8.11
N ASN A 188 -7.51 -2.34 8.85
CA ASN A 188 -8.56 -1.31 8.90
C ASN A 188 -9.10 -0.84 7.53
N PRO A 189 -9.41 -1.74 6.57
CA PRO A 189 -9.94 -1.34 5.28
C PRO A 189 -11.28 -0.61 5.40
N GLN A 190 -11.34 0.59 4.82
CA GLN A 190 -12.50 1.47 4.71
C GLN A 190 -12.97 1.51 3.26
N VAL A 191 -14.26 1.29 2.99
CA VAL A 191 -14.83 1.39 1.64
C VAL A 191 -15.13 2.86 1.32
N MET A 192 -14.37 3.44 0.39
CA MET A 192 -14.50 4.84 -0.04
C MET A 192 -15.57 5.01 -1.13
N LEU A 193 -15.71 4.02 -2.00
CA LEU A 193 -16.75 3.93 -3.03
C LEU A 193 -17.05 2.46 -3.31
N ARG A 194 -18.34 2.10 -3.39
CA ARG A 194 -18.83 0.80 -3.86
C ARG A 194 -19.66 1.00 -5.11
N SER A 195 -19.40 0.21 -6.15
CA SER A 195 -20.14 0.28 -7.41
C SER A 195 -20.38 -1.09 -8.05
N LYS A 196 -21.36 -1.15 -8.96
CA LYS A 196 -21.62 -2.28 -9.87
C LYS A 196 -20.90 -2.14 -11.22
N HIS A 197 -20.20 -1.03 -11.42
CA HIS A 197 -19.36 -0.76 -12.58
C HIS A 197 -17.90 -0.71 -12.14
N SER A 198 -16.98 -0.97 -13.06
CA SER A 198 -15.55 -0.94 -12.76
C SER A 198 -15.12 0.42 -12.17
N ILE A 199 -14.25 0.34 -11.18
CA ILE A 199 -13.43 1.44 -10.69
C ILE A 199 -11.99 1.03 -11.02
N ILE A 200 -11.21 1.92 -11.63
CA ILE A 200 -9.80 1.63 -11.99
C ILE A 200 -8.89 2.84 -11.75
N SER A 201 -7.60 2.56 -11.71
CA SER A 201 -6.48 3.51 -11.67
C SER A 201 -6.62 4.58 -10.58
N PRO A 202 -6.71 4.20 -9.30
CA PRO A 202 -6.66 5.14 -8.18
C PRO A 202 -5.30 5.84 -8.11
N ALA A 203 -5.29 7.12 -7.74
CA ALA A 203 -4.07 7.91 -7.56
C ALA A 203 -4.24 8.94 -6.44
N TRP A 204 -3.34 8.91 -5.46
CA TRP A 204 -3.35 9.84 -4.32
C TRP A 204 -2.92 11.26 -4.71
N SER A 205 -3.61 12.27 -4.16
CA SER A 205 -3.06 13.63 -4.16
C SER A 205 -1.77 13.68 -3.33
N PRO A 206 -0.82 14.58 -3.64
CA PRO A 206 0.46 14.66 -2.92
C PRO A 206 0.31 14.94 -1.41
N ASP A 207 -0.80 15.54 -1.00
CA ASP A 207 -1.14 15.84 0.40
C ASP A 207 -1.97 14.74 1.10
N GLY A 208 -2.30 13.65 0.42
CA GLY A 208 -3.03 12.52 0.97
C GLY A 208 -4.50 12.79 1.33
N LYS A 209 -5.07 13.92 0.91
CA LYS A 209 -6.46 14.32 1.23
C LYS A 209 -7.49 13.97 0.15
N GLN A 210 -7.05 13.58 -1.05
CA GLN A 210 -7.92 13.25 -2.18
C GLN A 210 -7.41 12.00 -2.91
N LEU A 211 -8.34 11.27 -3.54
CA LEU A 211 -8.04 10.23 -4.52
C LEU A 211 -8.65 10.63 -5.87
N ALA A 212 -7.83 10.59 -6.92
CA ALA A 212 -8.32 10.53 -8.30
C ALA A 212 -8.55 9.06 -8.68
N TYR A 213 -9.54 8.77 -9.52
CA TYR A 213 -9.79 7.43 -10.09
C TYR A 213 -10.71 7.52 -11.32
N VAL A 214 -10.81 6.43 -12.07
CA VAL A 214 -11.77 6.28 -13.17
C VAL A 214 -13.00 5.52 -12.66
N SER A 215 -14.20 6.03 -12.90
CA SER A 215 -15.46 5.31 -12.67
C SER A 215 -16.19 5.10 -14.00
N PHE A 216 -16.84 3.95 -14.13
CA PHE A 216 -17.68 3.58 -15.28
C PHE A 216 -19.19 3.70 -14.98
N GLU A 217 -19.58 4.30 -13.85
CA GLU A 217 -20.97 4.43 -13.39
C GLU A 217 -21.93 5.13 -14.36
N LEU A 218 -21.40 5.94 -15.27
CA LEU A 218 -22.18 6.64 -16.31
C LEU A 218 -22.18 5.89 -17.66
N GLY A 219 -21.86 4.58 -17.66
CA GLY A 219 -21.76 3.75 -18.87
C GLY A 219 -20.55 4.07 -19.76
N LYS A 220 -19.66 4.97 -19.31
CA LYS A 220 -18.42 5.37 -19.98
C LYS A 220 -17.35 5.73 -18.93
N PRO A 221 -16.05 5.65 -19.25
CA PRO A 221 -14.99 6.05 -18.32
C PRO A 221 -15.01 7.56 -18.07
N VAL A 222 -15.06 7.95 -16.80
CA VAL A 222 -14.98 9.33 -16.32
C VAL A 222 -13.97 9.39 -15.18
N VAL A 223 -13.04 10.34 -15.24
CA VAL A 223 -12.10 10.59 -14.13
C VAL A 223 -12.81 11.44 -13.08
N TYR A 224 -12.84 10.94 -11.84
CA TYR A 224 -13.29 11.65 -10.66
C TYR A 224 -12.11 11.99 -9.77
N VAL A 225 -12.24 13.09 -9.01
CA VAL A 225 -11.47 13.35 -7.79
C VAL A 225 -12.44 13.29 -6.61
N GLN A 226 -12.07 12.60 -5.55
CA GLN A 226 -12.87 12.48 -4.34
C GLN A 226 -12.10 12.94 -3.11
N THR A 227 -12.68 13.88 -2.37
CA THR A 227 -12.15 14.38 -1.10
C THR A 227 -12.41 13.37 0.01
N LEU A 228 -11.37 12.94 0.73
CA LEU A 228 -11.49 11.85 1.70
C LEU A 228 -12.30 12.24 2.94
N ALA A 229 -12.13 13.47 3.44
CA ALA A 229 -12.79 13.92 4.67
C ALA A 229 -14.31 14.14 4.53
N SER A 230 -14.79 14.52 3.34
CA SER A 230 -16.21 14.81 3.08
C SER A 230 -16.91 13.76 2.23
N GLY A 231 -16.15 12.86 1.58
CA GLY A 231 -16.66 11.94 0.56
C GLY A 231 -17.08 12.61 -0.75
N GLN A 232 -16.97 13.94 -0.88
CA GLN A 232 -17.41 14.71 -2.06
C GLN A 232 -16.66 14.25 -3.31
N ARG A 233 -17.41 13.98 -4.40
CA ARG A 233 -16.90 13.51 -5.70
C ARG A 233 -17.09 14.59 -6.77
N THR A 234 -16.03 14.94 -7.47
CA THR A 234 -16.04 15.91 -8.59
C THR A 234 -15.58 15.21 -9.87
N PRO A 235 -16.38 15.18 -10.95
CA PRO A 235 -15.92 14.67 -12.24
C PRO A 235 -14.98 15.70 -12.88
N VAL A 236 -13.71 15.35 -13.06
CA VAL A 236 -12.67 16.26 -13.57
C VAL A 236 -12.38 16.07 -15.06
N ALA A 237 -12.46 14.84 -15.59
CA ALA A 237 -12.33 14.57 -17.02
C ALA A 237 -13.49 13.70 -17.52
N ASN A 238 -14.34 14.29 -18.37
CA ASN A 238 -15.61 13.71 -18.84
C ASN A 238 -15.79 13.91 -20.37
N PHE A 239 -14.70 13.87 -21.13
CA PHE A 239 -14.69 14.10 -22.56
C PHE A 239 -15.31 12.92 -23.34
N LYS A 240 -15.51 13.11 -24.65
CA LYS A 240 -15.92 12.03 -25.56
C LYS A 240 -14.76 11.04 -25.74
N GLY A 241 -15.07 9.74 -25.70
CA GLY A 241 -14.08 8.67 -25.81
C GLY A 241 -13.59 8.18 -24.45
N ASN A 242 -12.36 7.68 -24.41
CA ASN A 242 -11.71 7.24 -23.18
C ASN A 242 -11.25 8.44 -22.32
N ASN A 243 -11.39 8.32 -21.00
CA ASN A 243 -10.82 9.23 -19.99
C ASN A 243 -10.23 8.35 -18.88
N SER A 244 -8.91 8.15 -18.84
CA SER A 244 -8.29 7.15 -17.95
C SER A 244 -6.94 7.57 -17.36
N ALA A 245 -6.40 6.72 -16.47
CA ALA A 245 -5.06 6.84 -15.88
C ALA A 245 -4.71 8.26 -15.37
N PRO A 246 -5.44 8.76 -14.35
CA PRO A 246 -5.09 10.02 -13.71
C PRO A 246 -3.77 9.89 -12.93
N ALA A 247 -2.92 10.90 -13.02
CA ALA A 247 -1.75 11.05 -12.16
C ALA A 247 -1.60 12.50 -11.70
N TRP A 248 -1.32 12.70 -10.41
CA TRP A 248 -1.19 14.04 -9.83
C TRP A 248 0.16 14.66 -10.14
N ALA A 249 0.14 15.94 -10.50
CA ALA A 249 1.34 16.76 -10.48
C ALA A 249 1.82 16.92 -9.01
N PRO A 250 3.13 16.94 -8.72
CA PRO A 250 3.65 17.10 -7.36
C PRO A 250 3.16 18.39 -6.65
N ASN A 251 2.76 19.40 -7.42
CA ASN A 251 2.17 20.65 -6.91
C ASN A 251 0.71 20.53 -6.44
N GLY A 252 0.05 19.38 -6.62
CA GLY A 252 -1.33 19.12 -6.20
C GLY A 252 -2.43 19.83 -7.00
N ASN A 253 -2.09 20.71 -7.95
CA ASN A 253 -3.06 21.58 -8.65
C ASN A 253 -3.45 21.09 -10.05
N GLN A 254 -2.75 20.07 -10.57
CA GLN A 254 -2.96 19.54 -11.92
C GLN A 254 -2.97 18.01 -11.94
N LEU A 255 -3.68 17.46 -12.92
CA LEU A 255 -3.62 16.05 -13.29
C LEU A 255 -2.99 15.91 -14.68
N ALA A 256 -2.21 14.85 -14.87
CA ALA A 256 -2.06 14.20 -16.16
C ALA A 256 -3.19 13.19 -16.33
N VAL A 257 -3.77 13.09 -17.52
CA VAL A 257 -4.84 12.15 -17.88
C VAL A 257 -4.65 11.63 -19.29
N VAL A 258 -5.16 10.44 -19.56
CA VAL A 258 -5.18 9.82 -20.89
C VAL A 258 -6.56 10.05 -21.52
N LEU A 259 -6.60 10.77 -22.65
CA LEU A 259 -7.84 11.05 -23.38
C LEU A 259 -7.75 10.53 -24.81
N SER A 260 -8.81 9.90 -25.32
CA SER A 260 -8.95 9.55 -26.75
C SER A 260 -9.81 10.55 -27.54
N ARG A 261 -10.05 11.74 -26.99
CA ARG A 261 -10.94 12.76 -27.57
C ARG A 261 -10.53 13.17 -28.98
N ASP A 262 -9.21 13.24 -29.22
CA ASP A 262 -8.60 13.69 -30.48
C ASP A 262 -8.19 12.47 -31.36
N GLY A 263 -8.88 11.34 -31.22
CA GLY A 263 -8.67 10.11 -32.00
C GLY A 263 -8.16 8.94 -31.14
N ILE A 264 -6.83 8.82 -31.02
CA ILE A 264 -6.15 7.77 -30.24
C ILE A 264 -5.88 8.23 -28.80
N SER A 265 -5.69 7.28 -27.88
CA SER A 265 -5.32 7.54 -26.48
C SER A 265 -3.97 8.28 -26.40
N GLN A 266 -4.01 9.48 -25.82
CA GLN A 266 -2.89 10.41 -25.73
C GLN A 266 -2.88 11.08 -24.36
N ILE A 267 -1.71 11.56 -23.93
CA ILE A 267 -1.53 12.19 -22.61
C ILE A 267 -1.78 13.71 -22.67
N TYR A 268 -2.56 14.21 -21.71
CA TYR A 268 -2.89 15.63 -21.52
C TYR A 268 -2.61 16.03 -20.07
N THR A 269 -2.27 17.30 -19.84
CA THR A 269 -2.29 17.94 -18.52
C THR A 269 -3.49 18.87 -18.39
N MET A 270 -4.10 18.96 -17.20
CA MET A 270 -5.22 19.87 -16.92
C MET A 270 -5.29 20.26 -15.44
N ASN A 271 -5.93 21.40 -15.15
CA ASN A 271 -6.30 21.80 -13.80
C ASN A 271 -7.50 20.97 -13.30
N LEU A 272 -7.69 20.92 -11.97
CA LEU A 272 -8.77 20.14 -11.34
C LEU A 272 -10.19 20.62 -11.69
N ASP A 273 -10.33 21.88 -12.09
CA ASP A 273 -11.61 22.51 -12.52
C ASP A 273 -11.96 22.23 -14.00
N GLY A 274 -11.13 21.46 -14.71
CA GLY A 274 -11.27 21.17 -16.14
C GLY A 274 -10.57 22.17 -17.06
N THR A 275 -10.04 23.29 -16.53
CA THR A 275 -9.34 24.30 -17.32
C THR A 275 -7.88 23.91 -17.60
N GLY A 276 -7.17 24.72 -18.40
CA GLY A 276 -5.75 24.51 -18.70
C GLY A 276 -5.43 23.24 -19.50
N LEU A 277 -6.44 22.57 -20.08
CA LEU A 277 -6.26 21.32 -20.81
C LEU A 277 -5.29 21.48 -21.99
N ARG A 278 -4.17 20.76 -21.93
CA ARG A 278 -3.10 20.81 -22.92
C ARG A 278 -2.61 19.41 -23.25
N ARG A 279 -2.54 19.10 -24.55
CA ARG A 279 -2.01 17.84 -25.08
C ARG A 279 -0.47 17.83 -24.97
N VAL A 280 0.09 16.84 -24.27
CA VAL A 280 1.55 16.65 -24.12
C VAL A 280 2.09 15.81 -25.26
N MET A 281 1.49 14.64 -25.49
CA MET A 281 1.93 13.71 -26.54
C MET A 281 1.21 13.93 -27.86
N ARG A 282 1.93 13.76 -28.97
CA ARG A 282 1.42 13.88 -30.34
C ARG A 282 1.87 12.71 -31.23
N SER A 283 1.98 11.51 -30.67
CA SER A 283 2.36 10.33 -31.44
C SER A 283 1.16 9.77 -32.25
N PRO A 284 1.40 8.97 -33.30
CA PRO A 284 0.34 8.30 -34.05
C PRO A 284 -0.18 7.01 -33.37
N LEU A 285 0.30 6.71 -32.15
CA LEU A 285 0.13 5.43 -31.45
C LEU A 285 -0.38 5.67 -30.01
N ILE A 286 -0.42 4.64 -29.16
CA ILE A 286 -0.99 4.76 -27.82
C ILE A 286 0.06 5.33 -26.86
N ASP A 287 -0.30 6.40 -26.16
CA ASP A 287 0.48 6.95 -25.05
C ASP A 287 -0.41 6.95 -23.79
N THR A 288 -0.01 6.20 -22.76
CA THR A 288 -0.86 5.87 -21.59
C THR A 288 -0.05 5.71 -20.31
N GLU A 289 -0.73 5.51 -19.16
CA GLU A 289 -0.12 5.33 -17.83
C GLU A 289 0.90 6.42 -17.46
N PRO A 290 0.55 7.72 -17.55
CA PRO A 290 1.45 8.79 -17.15
C PRO A 290 1.69 8.75 -15.63
N GLN A 291 2.91 9.08 -15.21
CA GLN A 291 3.28 9.50 -13.86
C GLN A 291 4.17 10.73 -13.97
N TYR A 292 4.02 11.70 -13.08
CA TYR A 292 4.98 12.81 -13.01
C TYR A 292 6.29 12.34 -12.38
N THR A 293 7.40 12.93 -12.81
CA THR A 293 8.62 12.90 -12.01
C THR A 293 8.42 13.73 -10.73
N PRO A 294 9.04 13.39 -9.59
CA PRO A 294 8.91 14.10 -8.32
C PRO A 294 9.20 15.62 -8.38
N ASP A 295 10.08 16.04 -9.29
CA ASP A 295 10.38 17.46 -9.58
C ASP A 295 9.29 18.18 -10.40
N GLY A 296 8.30 17.46 -10.92
CA GLY A 296 7.25 17.97 -11.80
C GLY A 296 7.70 18.39 -13.20
N SER A 297 8.97 18.15 -13.59
CA SER A 297 9.53 18.60 -14.87
C SER A 297 9.12 17.73 -16.06
N SER A 298 8.85 16.45 -15.80
CA SER A 298 8.67 15.41 -16.81
C SER A 298 7.49 14.48 -16.48
N LEU A 299 7.01 13.78 -17.50
CA LEU A 299 6.17 12.60 -17.35
C LEU A 299 6.97 11.37 -17.75
N ILE A 300 6.90 10.30 -16.95
CA ILE A 300 7.18 8.94 -17.41
C ILE A 300 5.87 8.25 -17.78
N PHE A 301 5.89 7.38 -18.79
CA PHE A 301 4.65 6.80 -19.33
C PHE A 301 4.92 5.61 -20.26
N THR A 302 3.88 4.81 -20.49
CA THR A 302 3.89 3.66 -21.41
C THR A 302 3.52 4.10 -22.82
N SER A 303 4.28 3.62 -23.82
CA SER A 303 3.97 3.82 -25.24
C SER A 303 4.35 2.61 -26.09
N ASP A 304 3.53 2.29 -27.09
CA ASP A 304 3.79 1.24 -28.07
C ASP A 304 4.53 1.74 -29.33
N ARG A 305 5.01 2.99 -29.34
CA ARG A 305 5.74 3.60 -30.48
C ARG A 305 6.99 2.85 -30.96
N GLY A 306 7.53 1.96 -30.13
CA GLY A 306 8.66 1.09 -30.46
C GLY A 306 8.26 -0.24 -31.11
N GLY A 307 6.98 -0.42 -31.46
CA GLY A 307 6.39 -1.67 -31.94
C GLY A 307 5.81 -2.55 -30.82
N SER A 308 6.17 -2.29 -29.56
CA SER A 308 5.56 -2.91 -28.39
C SER A 308 5.59 -1.96 -27.17
N PRO A 309 4.75 -2.18 -26.14
CA PRO A 309 4.71 -1.35 -24.95
C PRO A 309 6.05 -1.29 -24.22
N GLN A 310 6.55 -0.07 -24.07
CA GLN A 310 7.82 0.27 -23.43
C GLN A 310 7.63 1.60 -22.68
N ILE A 311 8.51 1.87 -21.71
CA ILE A 311 8.42 3.08 -20.90
C ILE A 311 9.34 4.17 -21.46
N TYR A 312 8.80 5.39 -21.47
CA TYR A 312 9.45 6.59 -21.98
C TYR A 312 9.33 7.74 -20.98
N ARG A 313 10.19 8.75 -21.13
CA ARG A 313 10.14 10.05 -20.47
C ARG A 313 9.88 11.14 -21.50
N VAL A 314 9.07 12.13 -21.18
CA VAL A 314 8.88 13.36 -21.98
C VAL A 314 8.85 14.56 -21.03
N PRO A 315 9.39 15.73 -21.39
CA PRO A 315 9.16 16.96 -20.61
C PRO A 315 7.67 17.26 -20.47
N VAL A 316 7.24 17.81 -19.32
CA VAL A 316 5.84 18.25 -19.13
C VAL A 316 5.46 19.34 -20.14
N SER A 317 6.42 20.08 -20.70
CA SER A 317 6.19 21.00 -21.83
C SER A 317 5.67 20.32 -23.11
N GLY A 318 5.80 18.99 -23.21
CA GLY A 318 5.82 18.28 -24.49
C GLY A 318 7.19 18.39 -25.15
N GLY A 319 7.35 17.70 -26.28
CA GLY A 319 8.60 17.58 -27.03
C GLY A 319 8.89 16.13 -27.40
N ASP A 320 10.15 15.83 -27.70
CA ASP A 320 10.59 14.47 -27.99
C ASP A 320 10.58 13.60 -26.74
N ALA A 321 10.20 12.32 -26.92
CA ALA A 321 10.09 11.36 -25.83
C ALA A 321 11.26 10.35 -25.86
N GLN A 322 12.05 10.34 -24.79
CA GLN A 322 13.19 9.45 -24.60
C GLN A 322 12.73 8.08 -24.11
N ARG A 323 13.23 6.98 -24.70
CA ARG A 323 12.96 5.62 -24.22
C ARG A 323 13.82 5.32 -22.98
N LEU A 324 13.21 4.71 -21.94
CA LEU A 324 13.91 4.30 -20.72
C LEU A 324 14.16 2.78 -20.68
N THR A 325 13.20 1.95 -21.09
CA THR A 325 13.31 0.49 -20.98
C THR A 325 13.75 -0.16 -22.30
N PHE A 326 14.84 -0.93 -22.27
CA PHE A 326 15.39 -1.60 -23.46
C PHE A 326 15.39 -3.13 -23.36
N GLN A 327 15.29 -3.68 -22.16
CA GLN A 327 15.25 -5.13 -21.92
C GLN A 327 13.82 -5.69 -22.07
N GLY A 328 13.72 -6.84 -22.72
CA GLY A 328 12.45 -7.53 -22.95
C GLY A 328 11.46 -6.80 -23.87
N SER A 329 10.42 -7.53 -24.28
CA SER A 329 9.48 -7.10 -25.33
C SER A 329 8.23 -6.38 -24.83
N TYR A 330 7.99 -6.28 -23.53
CA TYR A 330 6.77 -5.70 -22.96
C TYR A 330 7.03 -5.19 -21.55
N ASN A 331 6.96 -3.87 -21.37
CA ASN A 331 7.21 -3.18 -20.11
C ASN A 331 6.16 -2.05 -19.95
N ILE A 332 5.37 -2.08 -18.87
CA ILE A 332 4.20 -1.22 -18.62
C ILE A 332 4.07 -0.78 -17.16
N SER A 333 3.08 0.04 -16.83
CA SER A 333 2.73 0.49 -15.47
C SER A 333 3.94 1.02 -14.68
N PRO A 334 4.61 2.07 -15.18
CA PRO A 334 5.80 2.63 -14.53
C PRO A 334 5.46 3.37 -13.23
N THR A 335 6.35 3.25 -12.24
CA THR A 335 6.39 4.10 -11.04
C THR A 335 7.85 4.50 -10.75
N LEU A 336 8.07 5.74 -10.32
CA LEU A 336 9.41 6.26 -10.02
C LEU A 336 9.63 6.33 -8.50
N SER A 337 10.84 6.05 -8.06
CA SER A 337 11.22 6.29 -6.67
C SER A 337 11.17 7.78 -6.33
N PRO A 338 10.89 8.17 -5.06
CA PRO A 338 10.83 9.57 -4.65
C PRO A 338 12.12 10.37 -4.92
N ASP A 339 13.27 9.71 -4.91
CA ASP A 339 14.58 10.28 -5.21
C ASP A 339 14.90 10.36 -6.72
N SER A 340 14.00 9.88 -7.58
CA SER A 340 14.14 9.80 -9.05
C SER A 340 15.28 8.91 -9.58
N ASN A 341 15.93 8.11 -8.73
CA ASN A 341 17.05 7.25 -9.15
C ASN A 341 16.60 5.91 -9.74
N ASN A 342 15.43 5.39 -9.34
CA ASN A 342 14.95 4.06 -9.69
C ASN A 342 13.57 4.10 -10.35
N LEU A 343 13.41 3.30 -11.40
CA LEU A 343 12.14 3.07 -12.08
C LEU A 343 11.70 1.63 -11.82
N VAL A 344 10.50 1.43 -11.26
CA VAL A 344 9.89 0.10 -11.13
C VAL A 344 8.70 -0.02 -12.08
N TYR A 345 8.54 -1.19 -12.69
CA TYR A 345 7.53 -1.44 -13.71
C TYR A 345 7.16 -2.91 -13.83
N VAL A 346 6.01 -3.17 -14.45
CA VAL A 346 5.61 -4.52 -14.83
C VAL A 346 6.32 -4.91 -16.11
N ALA A 347 7.13 -5.94 -16.02
CA ALA A 347 7.93 -6.52 -17.09
C ALA A 347 7.40 -7.91 -17.43
N ARG A 348 7.08 -8.17 -18.70
CA ARG A 348 6.79 -9.54 -19.14
C ARG A 348 8.12 -10.27 -19.39
N ARG A 349 8.34 -11.39 -18.69
CA ARG A 349 9.55 -12.22 -18.82
C ARG A 349 9.14 -13.70 -18.78
N ASN A 350 9.56 -14.46 -19.79
CA ASN A 350 9.24 -15.89 -19.94
C ASN A 350 7.74 -16.23 -19.79
N GLY A 351 6.88 -15.36 -20.31
CA GLY A 351 5.41 -15.52 -20.28
C GLY A 351 4.71 -14.86 -19.08
N ALA A 352 5.37 -14.77 -17.92
CA ALA A 352 4.85 -14.21 -16.67
C ALA A 352 5.00 -12.68 -16.59
N PHE A 353 4.17 -12.03 -15.78
CA PHE A 353 4.30 -10.61 -15.39
C PHE A 353 5.02 -10.53 -14.04
N ARG A 354 6.07 -9.70 -13.99
CA ARG A 354 6.95 -9.52 -12.81
C ARG A 354 7.33 -8.07 -12.65
N LEU A 355 7.70 -7.66 -11.45
CA LEU A 355 8.27 -6.34 -11.23
C LEU A 355 9.76 -6.34 -11.59
N ALA A 356 10.15 -5.42 -12.44
CA ALA A 356 11.54 -5.06 -12.71
C ALA A 356 11.86 -3.72 -12.04
N LEU A 357 13.08 -3.58 -11.53
CA LEU A 357 13.69 -2.32 -11.13
C LEU A 357 14.80 -1.98 -12.11
N LEU A 358 14.79 -0.75 -12.62
CA LEU A 358 15.82 -0.16 -13.44
C LEU A 358 16.47 0.99 -12.68
N ASP A 359 17.76 0.88 -12.43
CA ASP A 359 18.59 2.00 -11.99
C ASP A 359 18.79 2.95 -13.19
N LEU A 360 18.36 4.21 -13.05
CA LEU A 360 18.34 5.17 -14.15
C LEU A 360 19.69 5.83 -14.43
N ALA A 361 20.67 5.70 -13.54
CA ALA A 361 22.02 6.25 -13.72
C ALA A 361 22.92 5.26 -14.49
N SER A 362 22.84 3.97 -14.16
CA SER A 362 23.62 2.89 -14.76
C SER A 362 22.91 2.16 -15.90
N GLY A 363 21.58 2.24 -15.98
CA GLY A 363 20.78 1.48 -16.94
C GLY A 363 20.63 -0.01 -16.60
N SER A 364 20.97 -0.42 -15.36
CA SER A 364 20.91 -1.82 -14.92
C SER A 364 19.49 -2.24 -14.54
N GLU A 365 18.98 -3.31 -15.16
CA GLU A 365 17.70 -3.96 -14.78
C GLU A 365 17.95 -5.15 -13.85
N GLN A 366 17.14 -5.27 -12.79
CA GLN A 366 16.95 -6.49 -12.03
C GLN A 366 15.47 -6.82 -11.83
N LEU A 367 15.12 -8.11 -11.72
CA LEU A 367 13.76 -8.52 -11.35
C LEU A 367 13.60 -8.53 -9.82
N LEU A 368 12.71 -7.69 -9.30
CA LEU A 368 12.39 -7.63 -7.88
C LEU A 368 11.52 -8.80 -7.42
N THR A 369 10.66 -9.32 -8.31
CA THR A 369 9.71 -10.38 -7.99
C THR A 369 9.84 -11.59 -8.92
N ALA A 370 9.26 -12.71 -8.49
CA ALA A 370 9.30 -13.99 -9.20
C ALA A 370 7.91 -14.62 -9.36
N GLY A 371 6.84 -13.88 -9.05
CA GLY A 371 5.47 -14.37 -9.14
C GLY A 371 5.05 -14.68 -10.58
N PRO A 372 3.87 -15.30 -10.74
CA PRO A 372 3.30 -15.60 -12.05
C PRO A 372 2.63 -14.38 -12.70
N ASP A 373 2.09 -13.48 -11.87
CA ASP A 373 1.18 -12.40 -12.25
C ASP A 373 1.32 -11.24 -11.23
N ASP A 374 2.49 -10.60 -11.23
CA ASP A 374 2.77 -9.43 -10.38
C ASP A 374 2.53 -8.13 -11.17
N GLU A 375 1.54 -7.35 -10.74
CA GLU A 375 1.01 -6.18 -11.45
C GLU A 375 0.97 -4.92 -10.57
N SER A 376 0.90 -3.74 -11.21
CA SER A 376 0.58 -2.45 -10.57
C SER A 376 1.51 -2.05 -9.40
N PRO A 377 2.81 -1.83 -9.65
CA PRO A 377 3.74 -1.39 -8.62
C PRO A 377 3.49 0.06 -8.16
N SER A 378 3.68 0.32 -6.88
CA SER A 378 3.62 1.66 -6.28
C SER A 378 4.66 1.78 -5.17
N PHE A 379 5.57 2.76 -5.29
CA PHE A 379 6.58 3.04 -4.26
C PHE A 379 5.94 3.58 -2.97
N ALA A 380 6.44 3.10 -1.82
CA ALA A 380 6.27 3.77 -0.55
C ALA A 380 6.95 5.16 -0.59
N PRO A 381 6.44 6.18 0.13
CA PRO A 381 6.94 7.55 0.02
C PRO A 381 8.35 7.77 0.57
N ASN A 382 8.95 6.78 1.25
CA ASN A 382 10.36 6.78 1.62
C ASN A 382 11.29 6.09 0.58
N GLY A 383 10.74 5.52 -0.49
CA GLY A 383 11.49 4.84 -1.54
C GLY A 383 12.06 3.46 -1.19
N MET A 384 11.84 2.95 0.03
CA MET A 384 12.46 1.69 0.49
C MET A 384 11.67 0.42 0.14
N GLN A 385 10.38 0.59 -0.18
CA GLN A 385 9.44 -0.51 -0.41
C GLN A 385 8.55 -0.23 -1.63
N VAL A 386 8.07 -1.30 -2.26
CA VAL A 386 7.11 -1.28 -3.38
C VAL A 386 5.91 -2.16 -3.03
N LEU A 387 4.72 -1.57 -3.02
CA LEU A 387 3.43 -2.24 -2.96
C LEU A 387 3.03 -2.71 -4.35
N TYR A 388 2.40 -3.88 -4.45
CA TYR A 388 1.90 -4.42 -5.71
C TYR A 388 0.78 -5.45 -5.49
N SER A 389 0.04 -5.75 -6.57
CA SER A 389 -0.91 -6.87 -6.60
C SER A 389 -0.25 -8.12 -7.15
N SER A 390 -0.50 -9.28 -6.54
CA SER A 390 0.09 -10.57 -6.95
C SER A 390 -0.95 -11.70 -6.87
N VAL A 391 -0.58 -12.88 -7.36
CA VAL A 391 -1.33 -14.13 -7.21
C VAL A 391 -0.49 -15.15 -6.43
N GLN A 392 -1.00 -15.56 -5.27
CA GLN A 392 -0.40 -16.58 -4.40
C GLN A 392 -1.44 -17.66 -4.10
N ASP A 393 -1.07 -18.93 -4.26
CA ASP A 393 -1.95 -20.11 -4.04
C ASP A 393 -3.33 -19.99 -4.74
N GLY A 394 -3.34 -19.39 -5.95
CA GLY A 394 -4.54 -19.15 -6.75
C GLY A 394 -5.42 -17.98 -6.27
N ARG A 395 -5.00 -17.22 -5.26
CA ARG A 395 -5.72 -16.06 -4.71
C ARG A 395 -5.00 -14.77 -5.03
N SER A 396 -5.76 -13.70 -5.25
CA SER A 396 -5.22 -12.35 -5.40
C SER A 396 -4.84 -11.79 -4.03
N VAL A 397 -3.66 -11.18 -3.94
CA VAL A 397 -3.11 -10.64 -2.69
C VAL A 397 -2.54 -9.23 -2.89
N LEU A 398 -2.55 -8.47 -1.80
CA LEU A 398 -1.68 -7.30 -1.65
C LEU A 398 -0.32 -7.76 -1.14
N ALA A 399 0.75 -7.39 -1.84
CA ALA A 399 2.12 -7.76 -1.50
C ALA A 399 3.04 -6.54 -1.46
N VAL A 400 4.09 -6.61 -0.66
CA VAL A 400 5.15 -5.59 -0.56
C VAL A 400 6.50 -6.26 -0.74
N THR A 401 7.41 -5.61 -1.44
CA THR A 401 8.83 -6.01 -1.50
C THR A 401 9.75 -4.83 -1.21
N SER A 402 10.93 -5.09 -0.64
CA SER A 402 12.00 -4.10 -0.55
C SER A 402 12.59 -3.81 -1.93
N VAL A 403 13.15 -2.61 -2.13
CA VAL A 403 13.78 -2.22 -3.41
C VAL A 403 15.03 -3.04 -3.76
N ASP A 404 15.65 -3.72 -2.79
CA ASP A 404 16.73 -4.69 -3.04
C ASP A 404 16.21 -6.12 -3.32
N GLY A 405 14.89 -6.31 -3.37
CA GLY A 405 14.21 -7.58 -3.65
C GLY A 405 14.34 -8.65 -2.57
N ARG A 406 15.07 -8.38 -1.47
CA ARG A 406 15.39 -9.37 -0.43
C ARG A 406 14.22 -9.72 0.48
N VAL A 407 13.40 -8.73 0.81
CA VAL A 407 12.23 -8.86 1.68
C VAL A 407 10.98 -8.90 0.80
N ARG A 408 10.12 -9.91 1.01
CA ARG A 408 8.81 -10.02 0.37
C ARG A 408 7.75 -10.41 1.38
N GLN A 409 6.58 -9.78 1.28
CA GLN A 409 5.54 -9.88 2.28
C GLN A 409 4.16 -9.88 1.65
N THR A 410 3.25 -10.66 2.22
CA THR A 410 1.84 -10.65 1.86
C THR A 410 1.08 -9.89 2.95
N LEU A 411 0.59 -8.69 2.63
CA LEU A 411 -0.17 -7.84 3.56
C LEU A 411 -1.56 -8.40 3.82
N SER A 412 -2.22 -8.90 2.78
CA SER A 412 -3.60 -9.39 2.85
C SER A 412 -3.92 -10.33 1.70
N ALA A 413 -4.50 -11.48 2.05
CA ALA A 413 -5.22 -12.34 1.11
C ALA A 413 -6.71 -11.98 1.17
N LEU A 414 -7.25 -11.39 0.10
CA LEU A 414 -8.59 -10.83 0.08
C LEU A 414 -9.59 -11.74 -0.64
N ASN A 415 -10.85 -11.71 -0.22
CA ASN A 415 -11.95 -12.48 -0.84
C ASN A 415 -12.45 -11.79 -2.13
N GLY A 416 -11.62 -11.78 -3.16
CA GLY A 416 -11.89 -11.16 -4.46
C GLY A 416 -10.64 -11.09 -5.35
N LYS A 417 -10.72 -10.39 -6.49
CA LYS A 417 -9.51 -9.93 -7.21
C LYS A 417 -9.16 -8.52 -6.74
N VAL A 418 -7.96 -8.35 -6.23
CA VAL A 418 -7.37 -7.05 -5.92
C VAL A 418 -6.77 -6.48 -7.21
N ARG A 419 -6.87 -5.16 -7.39
CA ARG A 419 -6.40 -4.44 -8.59
C ARG A 419 -5.80 -3.10 -8.19
N GLU A 420 -4.77 -2.70 -8.93
CA GLU A 420 -4.20 -1.34 -8.94
C GLU A 420 -3.98 -0.73 -7.53
N PRO A 421 -3.24 -1.40 -6.64
CA PRO A 421 -2.90 -0.82 -5.35
C PRO A 421 -1.92 0.34 -5.48
N VAL A 422 -2.14 1.40 -4.70
CA VAL A 422 -1.30 2.59 -4.66
C VAL A 422 -0.99 3.01 -3.22
N TRP A 423 0.29 3.24 -2.95
CA TRP A 423 0.76 3.74 -1.67
C TRP A 423 0.47 5.24 -1.55
N GLY A 424 -0.09 5.66 -0.43
CA GLY A 424 -0.32 7.06 -0.11
C GLY A 424 0.96 7.80 0.29
N PRO A 425 0.96 9.14 0.19
CA PRO A 425 2.07 9.95 0.68
C PRO A 425 2.18 9.89 2.21
N PHE A 426 3.24 10.50 2.75
CA PHE A 426 3.25 10.86 4.16
C PHE A 426 2.06 11.75 4.51
N THR A 427 1.42 11.49 5.64
CA THR A 427 0.41 12.36 6.24
C THR A 427 0.92 12.81 7.61
N ASP A 428 0.97 14.12 7.83
CA ASP A 428 1.50 14.73 9.06
C ASP A 428 0.48 14.73 10.22
#